data_AF-A0A8B6BJ75-F1
#
_entry.id   AF-A0A8B6BJ75-F1
#
_cell.length_a   1.000
_cell.length_b   1.000
_cell.length_c   1.000
_cell.angle_alpha   90.00
_cell.angle_beta   90.00
_cell.angle_gamma   90.00
#
_symmetry.space_group_name_H-M   'P 1'
#
loop_
_entity.id
_entity.type
_entity.pdbx_description
1 polymer ?
#
loop_
_entity_poly.entity_id
_entity_poly.type
_entity_poly.pdbx_seq_one_letter_code
_entity_poly.pdbx_strand_id
1 'polypeptide(L)'
;MTKIPYMNDHSGKFSSKGKTPWMEYNGKPIADSQFCIEYLKKEKEVDVNTHLDKDEISIAKAFQRLTEENLYWTMCIESFGGDVSAVSSIIPYTGLKLWLTVKFLQRVIKQETWGHGMGRHTPDEVWEIAVHDMTAISNFLGVKKFFMGDEPCEVDCVLFGMLVMIIYNMPGSKHQKFVTEALGNLVSYCERMKNKYWPDWNDKLLPSPTYKDDSDKIYWHKTDNSTHS
;
A
#
# COMPACT_ATOMS: atom_id res chain seq x y z
N MET A 1 -0.26 -2.44 14.05
CA MET A 1 -1.52 -2.77 14.77
C MET A 1 -1.37 -3.92 15.74
N THR A 2 -1.01 -5.12 15.28
CA THR A 2 -1.01 -6.36 16.10
C THR A 2 0.27 -6.59 16.92
N LYS A 3 1.28 -5.71 16.78
CA LYS A 3 2.60 -5.81 17.45
C LYS A 3 3.35 -7.12 17.17
N ILE A 4 2.99 -7.85 16.11
CA ILE A 4 3.74 -9.02 15.65
C ILE A 4 5.14 -8.54 15.21
N PRO A 5 6.23 -9.10 15.75
CA PRO A 5 7.59 -8.76 15.30
C PRO A 5 7.80 -9.18 13.84
N TYR A 6 8.51 -8.34 13.06
CA TYR A 6 8.80 -8.58 11.66
C TYR A 6 10.11 -7.88 11.24
N MET A 7 10.69 -8.34 10.13
CA MET A 7 11.81 -7.71 9.44
C MET A 7 11.35 -7.37 8.01
N ASN A 8 11.63 -6.15 7.55
CA ASN A 8 11.43 -5.80 6.15
C ASN A 8 12.58 -6.36 5.29
N ASP A 9 12.23 -7.12 4.25
CA ASP A 9 13.16 -7.51 3.20
C ASP A 9 13.19 -6.45 2.09
N HIS A 10 14.34 -5.80 1.91
CA HIS A 10 14.57 -4.78 0.89
C HIS A 10 15.32 -5.31 -0.35
N SER A 11 15.50 -6.63 -0.48
CA SER A 11 16.20 -7.26 -1.61
C SER A 11 15.51 -7.07 -2.97
N GLY A 12 14.23 -6.69 -2.97
CA GLY A 12 13.42 -6.56 -4.19
C GLY A 12 13.01 -7.91 -4.80
N LYS A 13 13.14 -9.02 -4.05
CA LYS A 13 12.77 -10.36 -4.51
C LYS A 13 11.25 -10.47 -4.67
N PHE A 14 10.83 -10.93 -5.85
CA PHE A 14 9.42 -11.26 -6.10
C PHE A 14 9.03 -12.59 -5.47
N SER A 15 7.74 -12.70 -5.11
CA SER A 15 7.17 -13.97 -4.68
C SER A 15 7.13 -15.01 -5.81
N SER A 16 6.72 -16.25 -5.49
CA SER A 16 6.42 -17.29 -6.49
C SER A 16 5.34 -16.89 -7.50
N LYS A 17 4.55 -15.85 -7.21
CA LYS A 17 3.54 -15.28 -8.11
C LYS A 17 4.03 -14.06 -8.90
N GLY A 18 5.32 -13.71 -8.80
CA GLY A 18 5.89 -12.55 -9.50
C GLY A 18 5.44 -11.19 -8.94
N LYS A 19 4.85 -11.14 -7.75
CA LYS A 19 4.36 -9.90 -7.11
C LYS A 19 4.91 -9.70 -5.70
N THR A 20 4.89 -8.45 -5.26
CA THR A 20 5.06 -7.99 -3.88
C THR A 20 3.77 -7.28 -3.42
N PRO A 21 3.53 -7.12 -2.11
CA PRO A 21 4.27 -7.69 -0.99
C PRO A 21 4.00 -9.20 -0.81
N TRP A 22 4.92 -9.88 -0.14
CA TRP A 22 4.82 -11.26 0.32
C TRP A 22 5.61 -11.42 1.62
N MET A 23 5.41 -12.51 2.36
CA MET A 23 6.16 -12.78 3.59
C MET A 23 6.73 -14.19 3.61
N GLU A 24 7.81 -14.37 4.36
CA GLU A 24 8.24 -15.68 4.81
C GLU A 24 7.92 -15.83 6.29
N TYR A 25 7.31 -16.94 6.68
CA TYR A 25 7.00 -17.25 8.06
C TYR A 25 7.46 -18.67 8.39
N ASN A 26 8.40 -18.84 9.32
CA ASN A 26 9.00 -20.12 9.67
C ASN A 26 9.49 -20.93 8.44
N GLY A 27 10.21 -20.26 7.52
CA GLY A 27 10.71 -20.86 6.29
C GLY A 27 9.65 -21.12 5.21
N LYS A 28 8.38 -20.77 5.46
CA LYS A 28 7.29 -20.92 4.50
C LYS A 28 7.01 -19.60 3.77
N PRO A 29 7.25 -19.51 2.45
CA PRO A 29 6.87 -18.34 1.68
C PRO A 29 5.35 -18.29 1.46
N ILE A 30 4.76 -17.13 1.71
CA ILE A 30 3.34 -16.84 1.55
C ILE A 30 3.22 -15.59 0.68
N ALA A 31 2.70 -15.79 -0.53
CA ALA A 31 2.51 -14.71 -1.52
C ALA A 31 1.15 -14.04 -1.33
N ASP A 32 1.06 -12.74 -1.67
CA ASP A 32 -0.12 -11.86 -1.57
C ASP A 32 -0.37 -11.31 -0.17
N SER A 33 -0.60 -10.00 -0.04
CA SER A 33 -0.84 -9.34 1.24
C SER A 33 -2.05 -9.87 1.98
N GLN A 34 -3.16 -10.15 1.29
CA GLN A 34 -4.38 -10.64 1.91
C GLN A 34 -4.15 -12.04 2.48
N PHE A 35 -3.50 -12.93 1.72
CA PHE A 35 -3.14 -14.26 2.22
C PHE A 35 -2.11 -14.21 3.35
N CYS A 36 -1.18 -13.25 3.33
CA CYS A 36 -0.27 -13.02 4.47
C CYS A 36 -1.06 -12.66 5.74
N ILE A 37 -2.01 -11.72 5.63
CA ILE A 37 -2.86 -11.31 6.75
C ILE A 37 -3.67 -12.50 7.25
N GLU A 38 -4.39 -13.20 6.39
CA GLU A 38 -5.21 -14.36 6.76
C GLU A 38 -4.39 -15.47 7.42
N TYR A 39 -3.19 -15.73 6.92
CA TYR A 39 -2.27 -16.68 7.54
C TYR A 39 -1.88 -16.26 8.96
N LEU A 40 -1.47 -15.01 9.15
CA LEU A 40 -1.11 -14.49 10.48
C LEU A 40 -2.30 -14.47 11.44
N LYS A 41 -3.51 -14.15 10.97
CA LYS A 41 -4.72 -14.19 11.80
C LYS A 41 -4.94 -15.58 12.39
N LYS A 42 -4.81 -16.61 11.55
CA LYS A 42 -4.96 -18.01 11.97
C LYS A 42 -3.81 -18.48 12.87
N GLU A 43 -2.58 -18.20 12.47
CA GLU A 43 -1.37 -18.69 13.13
C GLU A 43 -1.10 -18.03 14.48
N LYS A 44 -1.50 -16.76 14.64
CA LYS A 44 -1.30 -15.97 15.87
C LYS A 44 -2.59 -15.70 16.64
N GLU A 45 -3.71 -16.26 16.19
CA GLU A 45 -5.05 -16.07 16.79
C GLU A 45 -5.38 -14.59 17.05
N VAL A 46 -5.06 -13.73 16.07
CA VAL A 46 -5.21 -12.28 16.19
C VAL A 46 -6.05 -11.75 15.04
N ASP A 47 -7.19 -11.15 15.35
CA ASP A 47 -8.03 -10.51 14.35
C ASP A 47 -8.41 -9.08 14.79
N VAL A 48 -8.07 -8.11 13.95
CA VAL A 48 -8.32 -6.69 14.14
C VAL A 48 -9.72 -6.27 13.71
N ASN A 49 -10.54 -7.20 13.23
CA ASN A 49 -11.93 -6.96 12.84
C ASN A 49 -12.92 -7.49 13.90
N THR A 50 -12.45 -7.92 15.08
CA THR A 50 -13.28 -8.59 16.11
C THR A 50 -14.40 -7.72 16.67
N HIS A 51 -14.26 -6.40 16.59
CA HIS A 51 -15.27 -5.43 17.01
C HIS A 51 -16.33 -5.13 15.94
N LEU A 52 -16.19 -5.69 14.73
CA LEU A 52 -17.12 -5.46 13.62
C LEU A 52 -18.16 -6.57 13.52
N ASP A 53 -19.40 -6.19 13.20
CA ASP A 53 -20.42 -7.15 12.82
C ASP A 53 -20.29 -7.62 11.35
N LYS A 54 -21.16 -8.54 10.93
CA LYS A 54 -21.10 -9.14 9.57
C LYS A 54 -21.39 -8.13 8.46
N ASP A 55 -22.25 -7.15 8.73
CA ASP A 55 -22.61 -6.13 7.74
C ASP A 55 -21.46 -5.13 7.62
N GLU A 56 -20.88 -4.72 8.74
CA GLU A 56 -19.69 -3.88 8.80
C GLU A 56 -18.49 -4.51 8.10
N ILE A 57 -18.23 -5.80 8.31
CA ILE A 57 -17.17 -6.54 7.60
C ILE A 57 -17.42 -6.52 6.08
N SER A 58 -18.68 -6.69 5.67
CA SER A 58 -19.05 -6.68 4.24
C SER A 58 -18.85 -5.30 3.61
N ILE A 59 -19.23 -4.24 4.34
CA ILE A 59 -19.01 -2.84 3.92
C ILE A 59 -17.51 -2.54 3.84
N ALA A 60 -16.73 -2.91 4.85
CA ALA A 60 -15.28 -2.74 4.86
C ALA A 60 -14.62 -3.44 3.66
N LYS A 61 -15.07 -4.66 3.31
CA LYS A 61 -14.59 -5.38 2.13
C LYS A 61 -14.94 -4.67 0.83
N ALA A 62 -16.11 -4.06 0.72
CA ALA A 62 -16.50 -3.30 -0.47
C ALA A 62 -15.58 -2.08 -0.68
N PHE A 63 -15.27 -1.33 0.38
CA PHE A 63 -14.34 -0.20 0.30
C PHE A 63 -12.89 -0.61 0.08
N GLN A 64 -12.47 -1.76 0.61
CA GLN A 64 -11.19 -2.36 0.25
C GLN A 64 -11.12 -2.58 -1.27
N ARG A 65 -12.15 -3.19 -1.87
CA ARG A 65 -12.19 -3.43 -3.33
C ARG A 65 -12.28 -2.15 -4.15
N LEU A 66 -13.07 -1.16 -3.73
CA LEU A 66 -13.08 0.16 -4.35
C LEU A 66 -11.66 0.76 -4.40
N THR A 67 -10.90 0.62 -3.32
CA THR A 67 -9.55 1.19 -3.21
C THR A 67 -8.54 0.40 -4.03
N GLU A 68 -8.48 -0.93 -3.87
CA GLU A 68 -7.47 -1.81 -4.48
C GLU A 68 -7.73 -2.10 -5.96
N GLU A 69 -9.00 -2.24 -6.36
CA GLU A 69 -9.40 -2.71 -7.70
C GLU A 69 -9.95 -1.60 -8.59
N ASN A 70 -10.13 -0.37 -8.08
CA ASN A 70 -10.56 0.77 -8.90
C ASN A 70 -9.61 1.96 -8.75
N LEU A 71 -9.57 2.60 -7.57
CA LEU A 71 -8.78 3.80 -7.32
C LEU A 71 -7.29 3.60 -7.64
N TYR A 72 -6.72 2.45 -7.23
CA TYR A 72 -5.33 2.09 -7.53
C TYR A 72 -4.96 2.23 -9.01
N TRP A 73 -5.83 1.78 -9.91
CA TRP A 73 -5.55 1.82 -11.35
C TRP A 73 -5.55 3.24 -11.91
N THR A 74 -6.38 4.13 -11.36
CA THR A 74 -6.35 5.55 -11.72
C THR A 74 -5.02 6.19 -11.30
N MET A 75 -4.46 5.78 -10.15
CA MET A 75 -3.17 6.25 -9.66
C MET A 75 -2.01 5.71 -10.52
N CYS A 76 -2.08 4.46 -10.97
CA CYS A 76 -1.11 3.90 -11.91
C CYS A 76 -1.09 4.69 -13.23
N ILE A 77 -2.26 5.05 -13.76
CA ILE A 77 -2.34 5.85 -14.99
C ILE A 77 -1.75 7.24 -14.76
N GLU A 78 -2.08 7.93 -13.67
CA GLU A 78 -1.49 9.24 -13.35
C GLU A 78 0.04 9.16 -13.21
N SER A 79 0.54 8.16 -12.47
CA SER A 79 1.97 8.02 -12.14
C SER A 79 2.85 7.62 -13.32
N PHE A 80 2.30 6.93 -14.33
CA PHE A 80 3.05 6.41 -15.47
C PHE A 80 2.61 6.97 -16.82
N GLY A 81 1.47 7.65 -16.90
CA GLY A 81 0.88 8.17 -18.14
C GLY A 81 1.44 9.52 -18.59
N GLY A 82 2.03 10.30 -17.68
CA GLY A 82 2.53 11.65 -17.93
C GLY A 82 3.92 11.90 -17.37
N ASP A 83 4.03 12.85 -16.45
CA ASP A 83 5.27 13.15 -15.75
C ASP A 83 5.66 11.98 -14.83
N VAL A 84 6.80 11.37 -15.12
CA VAL A 84 7.35 10.21 -14.40
C VAL A 84 8.43 10.61 -13.41
N SER A 85 8.61 11.91 -13.13
CA SER A 85 9.67 12.42 -12.26
C SER A 85 9.59 11.84 -10.85
N ALA A 86 8.38 11.75 -10.27
CA ALA A 86 8.15 11.15 -8.96
C ALA A 86 8.57 9.66 -8.94
N VAL A 87 8.10 8.86 -9.90
CA VAL A 87 8.48 7.44 -10.04
C VAL A 87 9.97 7.27 -10.30
N SER A 88 10.56 8.14 -11.12
CA SER A 88 11.97 8.06 -11.47
C SER A 88 12.87 8.32 -10.25
N SER A 89 12.43 9.16 -9.32
CA SER A 89 13.18 9.51 -8.11
C SER A 89 13.34 8.36 -7.11
N ILE A 90 12.45 7.36 -7.17
CA ILE A 90 12.46 6.22 -6.24
C ILE A 90 13.12 4.96 -6.84
N ILE A 91 13.47 4.97 -8.13
CA ILE A 91 14.15 3.85 -8.78
C ILE A 91 15.67 4.00 -8.56
N PRO A 92 16.37 2.98 -8.03
CA PRO A 92 17.79 3.04 -7.69
C PRO A 92 18.71 2.92 -8.92
N TYR A 93 18.30 3.46 -10.07
CA TYR A 93 19.07 3.48 -11.32
C TYR A 93 19.22 4.91 -11.83
N THR A 94 20.26 5.17 -12.62
CA THR A 94 20.52 6.48 -13.24
C THR A 94 20.75 6.34 -14.75
N GLY A 95 20.73 7.47 -15.46
CA GLY A 95 21.05 7.53 -16.89
C GLY A 95 20.20 6.61 -17.77
N LEU A 96 20.85 5.93 -18.72
CA LEU A 96 20.18 5.07 -19.69
C LEU A 96 19.41 3.91 -19.04
N LYS A 97 19.93 3.35 -17.94
CA LYS A 97 19.28 2.25 -17.22
C LYS A 97 17.95 2.70 -16.61
N LEU A 98 17.93 3.89 -16.00
CA LEU A 98 16.70 4.49 -15.49
C LEU A 98 15.70 4.72 -16.62
N TRP A 99 16.14 5.31 -17.72
CA TRP A 99 15.29 5.58 -18.88
C TRP A 99 14.65 4.30 -19.45
N LEU A 100 15.46 3.25 -19.67
CA LEU A 100 14.97 1.96 -20.15
C LEU A 100 13.98 1.32 -19.17
N THR A 101 14.26 1.38 -17.87
CA THR A 101 13.40 0.82 -16.82
C THR A 101 12.04 1.54 -16.79
N VAL A 102 12.04 2.87 -16.82
CA VAL A 102 10.80 3.66 -16.84
C VAL A 102 9.99 3.38 -18.11
N LYS A 103 10.64 3.32 -19.29
CA LYS A 103 9.94 2.98 -20.54
C LYS A 103 9.33 1.57 -20.52
N PHE A 104 10.04 0.61 -19.93
CA PHE A 104 9.50 -0.74 -19.73
C PHE A 104 8.29 -0.71 -18.79
N LEU A 105 8.37 -0.04 -17.63
CA LEU A 105 7.27 0.07 -16.69
C LEU A 105 6.04 0.78 -17.30
N GLN A 106 6.23 1.88 -18.03
CA GLN A 106 5.14 2.55 -18.74
C GLN A 106 4.42 1.59 -19.71
N ARG A 107 5.18 0.74 -20.44
CA ARG A 107 4.60 -0.26 -21.33
C ARG A 107 3.82 -1.32 -20.56
N VAL A 108 4.37 -1.84 -19.47
CA VAL A 108 3.70 -2.85 -18.63
C VAL A 108 2.41 -2.27 -18.04
N ILE A 109 2.47 -1.10 -17.39
CA ILE A 109 1.29 -0.45 -16.79
C ILE A 109 0.22 -0.16 -17.84
N LYS A 110 0.60 0.29 -19.05
CA LYS A 110 -0.36 0.46 -20.15
C LYS A 110 -1.06 -0.85 -20.54
N GLN A 111 -0.34 -1.96 -20.56
CA GLN A 111 -0.92 -3.27 -20.88
C GLN A 111 -1.84 -3.78 -19.75
N GLU A 112 -1.38 -3.70 -18.51
CA GLU A 112 -2.13 -4.14 -17.32
C GLU A 112 -3.42 -3.33 -17.15
N THR A 113 -3.33 -1.99 -17.24
CA THR A 113 -4.52 -1.11 -17.15
C THR A 113 -5.51 -1.35 -18.28
N TRP A 114 -5.04 -1.67 -19.49
CA TRP A 114 -5.91 -2.03 -20.61
C TRP A 114 -6.59 -3.39 -20.40
N GLY A 115 -5.85 -4.38 -19.88
CA GLY A 115 -6.37 -5.69 -19.51
C GLY A 115 -7.41 -5.61 -18.40
N HIS A 116 -7.18 -4.74 -17.40
CA HIS A 116 -8.12 -4.43 -16.34
C HIS A 116 -9.40 -3.72 -16.86
N GLY A 117 -9.24 -2.84 -17.85
CA GLY A 117 -10.32 -2.05 -18.44
C GLY A 117 -10.19 -0.55 -18.16
N MET A 118 -9.55 -0.16 -17.06
CA MET A 118 -9.33 1.26 -16.70
C MET A 118 -8.58 2.03 -17.82
N GLY A 119 -7.58 1.40 -18.43
CA GLY A 119 -6.79 2.00 -19.51
C GLY A 119 -7.53 2.19 -20.83
N ARG A 120 -8.81 1.79 -20.91
CA ARG A 120 -9.68 2.01 -22.08
C ARG A 120 -10.39 3.35 -22.05
N HIS A 121 -10.45 3.98 -20.89
CA HIS A 121 -11.04 5.29 -20.70
C HIS A 121 -10.09 6.40 -21.15
N THR A 122 -10.67 7.54 -21.49
CA THR A 122 -9.94 8.78 -21.73
C THR A 122 -9.34 9.32 -20.42
N PRO A 123 -8.32 10.20 -20.49
CA PRO A 123 -7.73 10.78 -19.27
C PRO A 123 -8.74 11.53 -18.38
N ASP A 124 -9.75 12.17 -18.97
CA ASP A 124 -10.77 12.91 -18.21
C ASP A 124 -11.76 11.94 -17.54
N GLU A 125 -12.18 10.87 -18.21
CA GLU A 125 -13.01 9.82 -17.60
C GLU A 125 -12.28 9.10 -16.46
N VAL A 126 -10.99 8.78 -16.61
CA VAL A 126 -10.17 8.21 -15.53
C VAL A 126 -10.13 9.16 -14.32
N TRP A 127 -10.02 10.46 -14.59
CA TRP A 127 -10.01 11.47 -13.54
C TRP A 127 -11.36 11.58 -12.83
N GLU A 128 -12.48 11.56 -13.56
CA GLU A 128 -13.82 11.53 -12.97
C GLU A 128 -14.03 10.30 -12.07
N ILE A 129 -13.58 9.12 -12.51
CA ILE A 129 -13.62 7.90 -11.70
C ILE A 129 -12.81 8.08 -10.41
N ALA A 130 -11.59 8.60 -10.50
CA ALA A 130 -10.74 8.85 -9.33
C ALA A 130 -11.40 9.82 -8.34
N VAL A 131 -11.99 10.91 -8.84
CA VAL A 131 -12.72 11.89 -8.03
C VAL A 131 -13.91 11.24 -7.32
N HIS A 132 -14.71 10.43 -8.02
CA HIS A 132 -15.85 9.73 -7.43
C HIS A 132 -15.42 8.74 -6.34
N ASP A 133 -14.39 7.93 -6.59
CA ASP A 133 -13.89 6.96 -5.61
C ASP A 133 -13.35 7.66 -4.34
N MET A 134 -12.49 8.67 -4.50
CA MET A 134 -11.93 9.43 -3.36
C MET A 134 -13.03 10.17 -2.59
N THR A 135 -14.03 10.72 -3.29
CA THR A 135 -15.17 11.39 -2.68
C THR A 135 -16.06 10.40 -1.92
N ALA A 136 -16.30 9.20 -2.46
CA ALA A 136 -17.05 8.15 -1.77
C ALA A 136 -16.35 7.70 -0.49
N ILE A 137 -15.03 7.49 -0.52
CA ILE A 137 -14.22 7.17 0.66
C ILE A 137 -14.29 8.30 1.69
N SER A 138 -14.14 9.56 1.25
CA SER A 138 -14.22 10.74 2.13
C SER A 138 -15.59 10.89 2.78
N ASN A 139 -16.67 10.77 2.00
CA ASN A 139 -18.04 10.87 2.49
C ASN A 139 -18.35 9.75 3.47
N PHE A 140 -17.95 8.52 3.14
CA PHE A 140 -18.16 7.39 4.04
C PHE A 140 -17.38 7.57 5.33
N LEU A 141 -16.10 7.97 5.30
CA LEU A 141 -15.33 8.26 6.51
C LEU A 141 -16.05 9.33 7.36
N GLY A 142 -16.46 10.44 6.73
CA GLY A 142 -17.11 11.56 7.39
C GLY A 142 -16.24 12.11 8.52
N VAL A 143 -16.78 12.09 9.74
CA VAL A 143 -16.10 12.53 10.98
C VAL A 143 -15.54 11.39 11.82
N LYS A 144 -15.63 10.14 11.35
CA LYS A 144 -15.17 8.98 12.12
C LYS A 144 -13.67 9.00 12.36
N LYS A 145 -13.27 8.45 13.49
CA LYS A 145 -11.86 8.38 13.90
C LYS A 145 -11.07 7.45 12.99
N PHE A 146 -11.60 6.25 12.78
CA PHE A 146 -11.16 5.22 11.83
C PHE A 146 -12.31 4.87 10.89
N PHE A 147 -12.02 4.14 9.82
CA PHE A 147 -12.94 4.01 8.70
C PHE A 147 -14.28 3.37 9.09
N MET A 148 -14.24 2.36 9.95
CA MET A 148 -15.44 1.65 10.45
C MET A 148 -15.90 2.12 11.84
N GLY A 149 -15.28 3.15 12.44
CA GLY A 149 -15.70 3.65 13.76
C GLY A 149 -14.56 4.13 14.64
N ASP A 150 -14.55 3.69 15.89
CA ASP A 150 -13.64 4.17 16.94
C ASP A 150 -12.34 3.35 17.06
N GLU A 151 -12.32 2.15 16.51
CA GLU A 151 -11.18 1.25 16.49
C GLU A 151 -10.74 0.92 15.05
N PRO A 152 -9.42 0.92 14.77
CA PRO A 152 -8.91 0.60 13.44
C PRO A 152 -9.04 -0.89 13.14
N CYS A 153 -9.36 -1.20 11.90
CA CYS A 153 -9.52 -2.56 11.41
C CYS A 153 -8.70 -2.75 10.12
N GLU A 154 -8.89 -3.88 9.42
CA GLU A 154 -8.07 -4.25 8.26
C GLU A 154 -8.19 -3.26 7.09
N VAL A 155 -9.39 -2.70 6.83
CA VAL A 155 -9.58 -1.72 5.74
C VAL A 155 -8.82 -0.42 5.99
N ASP A 156 -8.58 -0.08 7.26
CA ASP A 156 -7.79 1.11 7.61
C ASP A 156 -6.34 0.96 7.11
N CYS A 157 -5.77 -0.24 7.09
CA CYS A 157 -4.44 -0.50 6.52
C CYS A 157 -4.39 -0.21 5.02
N VAL A 158 -5.41 -0.65 4.29
CA VAL A 158 -5.52 -0.49 2.83
C VAL A 158 -5.64 0.99 2.49
N LEU A 159 -6.58 1.67 3.13
CA LEU A 159 -6.82 3.09 2.92
C LEU A 159 -5.62 3.93 3.35
N PHE A 160 -4.99 3.62 4.48
CA PHE A 160 -3.79 4.30 4.92
C PHE A 160 -2.65 4.15 3.90
N GLY A 161 -2.37 2.92 3.45
CA GLY A 161 -1.33 2.67 2.44
C GLY A 161 -1.58 3.44 1.14
N MET A 162 -2.83 3.45 0.67
CA MET A 162 -3.21 4.18 -0.54
C MET A 162 -3.09 5.70 -0.37
N LEU A 163 -3.57 6.24 0.76
CA LEU A 163 -3.48 7.68 1.05
C LEU A 163 -2.04 8.14 1.23
N VAL A 164 -1.17 7.32 1.84
CA VAL A 164 0.26 7.62 1.92
C VAL A 164 0.86 7.73 0.52
N MET A 165 0.50 6.83 -0.39
CA MET A 165 0.96 6.90 -1.78
C MET A 165 0.50 8.19 -2.46
N ILE A 166 -0.79 8.54 -2.35
CA ILE A 166 -1.34 9.76 -2.94
C ILE A 166 -0.69 11.02 -2.34
N ILE A 167 -0.63 11.12 -1.02
CA ILE A 167 -0.20 12.35 -0.32
C ILE A 167 1.31 12.56 -0.43
N TYR A 168 2.10 11.50 -0.28
CA TYR A 168 3.56 11.61 -0.13
C TYR A 168 4.36 11.18 -1.36
N ASN A 169 3.85 10.25 -2.17
CA ASN A 169 4.59 9.66 -3.29
C ASN A 169 4.07 10.06 -4.67
N MET A 170 3.03 10.91 -4.75
CA MET A 170 2.53 11.48 -6.00
C MET A 170 2.56 13.03 -5.99
N PRO A 171 3.71 13.67 -5.68
CA PRO A 171 3.79 15.12 -5.56
C PRO A 171 3.40 15.83 -6.86
N GLY A 172 2.51 16.82 -6.76
CA GLY A 172 2.04 17.64 -7.87
C GLY A 172 0.95 17.01 -8.74
N SER A 173 0.63 15.73 -8.53
CA SER A 173 -0.42 15.01 -9.26
C SER A 173 -1.82 15.57 -9.00
N LYS A 174 -2.76 15.26 -9.90
CA LYS A 174 -4.17 15.60 -9.70
C LYS A 174 -4.74 14.96 -8.44
N HIS A 175 -4.40 13.69 -8.18
CA HIS A 175 -4.82 12.94 -6.99
C HIS A 175 -4.38 13.62 -5.69
N GLN A 176 -3.09 13.95 -5.59
CA GLN A 176 -2.55 14.60 -4.39
C GLN A 176 -3.27 15.91 -4.14
N LYS A 177 -3.34 16.79 -5.14
CA LYS A 177 -3.97 18.11 -5.02
C LYS A 177 -5.43 17.99 -4.59
N PHE A 178 -6.20 17.11 -5.23
CA PHE A 178 -7.61 16.94 -4.88
C PHE A 178 -7.79 16.45 -3.45
N VAL A 179 -7.00 15.47 -2.99
CA VAL A 179 -7.07 15.01 -1.61
C VAL A 179 -6.70 16.14 -0.63
N THR A 180 -5.64 16.89 -0.90
CA THR A 180 -5.17 17.94 0.02
C THR A 180 -6.01 19.20 0.02
N GLU A 181 -6.62 19.56 -1.10
CA GLU A 181 -7.38 20.80 -1.26
C GLU A 181 -8.88 20.62 -1.01
N ALA A 182 -9.45 19.46 -1.35
CA ALA A 182 -10.89 19.21 -1.26
C ALA A 182 -11.29 18.20 -0.18
N LEU A 183 -10.43 17.24 0.19
CA LEU A 183 -10.77 16.11 1.06
C LEU A 183 -9.96 16.11 2.38
N GLY A 184 -9.99 17.24 3.10
CA GLY A 184 -9.17 17.44 4.31
C GLY A 184 -9.42 16.42 5.44
N ASN A 185 -10.57 15.75 5.46
CA ASN A 185 -10.83 14.66 6.41
C ASN A 185 -9.97 13.42 6.13
N LEU A 186 -9.68 13.11 4.86
CA LEU A 186 -8.78 12.02 4.46
C LEU A 186 -7.33 12.33 4.83
N VAL A 187 -6.89 13.58 4.66
CA VAL A 187 -5.57 14.04 5.11
C VAL A 187 -5.45 13.85 6.63
N SER A 188 -6.43 14.35 7.37
CA SER A 188 -6.47 14.23 8.83
C SER A 188 -6.49 12.76 9.28
N TYR A 189 -7.21 11.89 8.57
CA TYR A 189 -7.24 10.46 8.82
C TYR A 189 -5.89 9.78 8.56
N CYS A 190 -5.23 10.10 7.44
CA CYS A 190 -3.90 9.60 7.12
C CYS A 190 -2.89 10.00 8.21
N GLU A 191 -2.91 11.26 8.65
CA GLU A 191 -2.06 11.75 9.74
C GLU A 191 -2.31 11.03 11.06
N ARG A 192 -3.57 10.77 11.42
CA ARG A 192 -3.91 10.00 12.63
C ARG A 192 -3.33 8.59 12.58
N MET A 193 -3.49 7.89 11.45
CA MET A 193 -2.95 6.54 11.26
C MET A 193 -1.42 6.54 11.31
N LYS A 194 -0.78 7.49 10.62
CA LYS A 194 0.68 7.68 10.63
C LYS A 194 1.20 7.89 12.05
N ASN A 195 0.67 8.88 12.77
CA ASN A 195 1.14 9.24 14.11
C ASN A 195 0.89 8.13 15.14
N LYS A 196 -0.17 7.33 14.97
CA LYS A 196 -0.50 6.22 15.88
C LYS A 196 0.46 5.04 15.74
N TYR A 197 0.90 4.71 14.53
CA TYR A 197 1.65 3.47 14.26
C TYR A 197 3.12 3.69 13.86
N TRP A 198 3.48 4.89 13.44
CA TRP A 198 4.84 5.29 13.07
C TRP A 198 5.19 6.65 13.71
N PRO A 199 5.27 6.73 15.04
CA PRO A 199 5.73 7.95 15.70
C PRO A 199 7.17 8.33 15.33
N ASP A 200 7.95 7.35 14.84
CA ASP A 200 9.31 7.46 14.32
C ASP A 200 9.36 7.61 12.79
N TRP A 201 8.24 7.98 12.14
CA TRP A 201 8.12 8.04 10.66
C TRP A 201 9.31 8.69 9.96
N ASN A 202 9.73 9.88 10.41
CA ASN A 202 10.81 10.64 9.79
C ASN A 202 12.17 9.92 9.89
N ASP A 203 12.42 9.19 10.97
CA ASP A 203 13.64 8.40 11.13
C ASP A 203 13.67 7.16 10.23
N LYS A 204 12.50 6.73 9.75
CA LYS A 204 12.33 5.54 8.90
C LYS A 204 12.29 5.84 7.40
N LEU A 205 12.37 7.10 6.99
CA LEU A 205 12.46 7.47 5.58
C LEU A 205 13.87 7.24 5.04
N LEU A 206 13.97 6.69 3.82
CA LEU A 206 15.26 6.43 3.15
C LEU A 206 16.24 7.62 3.13
N PRO A 207 15.80 8.88 2.94
CA PRO A 207 16.70 10.03 2.98
C PRO A 207 17.18 10.42 4.39
N SER A 208 16.64 9.81 5.45
CA SER A 208 17.00 10.19 6.81
C SER A 208 18.45 9.80 7.14
N PRO A 209 19.24 10.69 7.76
CA PRO A 209 20.59 10.35 8.22
C PRO A 209 20.59 9.30 9.34
N THR A 210 19.45 9.10 10.01
CA THR A 210 19.26 8.10 11.07
C THR A 210 18.65 6.79 10.54
N TYR A 211 18.36 6.70 9.23
CA TYR A 211 17.79 5.50 8.62
C TYR A 211 18.71 4.31 8.84
N LYS A 212 18.12 3.23 9.34
CA LYS A 212 18.73 1.90 9.42
C LYS A 212 17.71 0.92 8.86
N ASP A 213 18.16 0.10 7.92
CA ASP A 213 17.36 -1.01 7.43
C ASP A 213 17.20 -2.08 8.51
N ASP A 214 16.40 -3.10 8.22
CA ASP A 214 16.13 -4.16 9.18
C ASP A 214 17.16 -5.32 9.11
N SER A 215 18.30 -5.16 8.43
CA SER A 215 19.29 -6.24 8.24
C SER A 215 19.91 -6.74 9.56
N ASP A 216 20.00 -5.88 10.58
CA ASP A 216 20.46 -6.23 11.92
C ASP A 216 19.38 -6.94 12.77
N LYS A 217 18.13 -6.97 12.31
CA LYS A 217 17.00 -7.52 13.06
C LYS A 217 16.76 -8.98 12.70
N ILE A 218 17.42 -9.89 13.39
CA ILE A 218 17.16 -11.33 13.24
C ILE A 218 15.94 -11.74 14.09
N TYR A 219 14.86 -12.17 13.44
CA TYR A 219 13.67 -12.76 14.11
C TYR A 219 13.50 -14.29 13.88
N TRP A 220 14.57 -14.90 13.32
CA TRP A 220 15.02 -16.32 13.25
C TRP A 220 14.55 -17.25 12.09
N HIS A 221 15.56 -17.92 11.49
CA HIS A 221 15.73 -19.38 11.53
C HIS A 221 17.23 -19.69 11.78
N LYS A 222 17.57 -20.35 12.90
CA LYS A 222 18.80 -21.14 13.03
C LYS A 222 18.42 -22.56 12.62
N THR A 223 18.92 -23.05 11.51
CA THR A 223 18.95 -24.50 11.28
C THR A 223 20.07 -25.03 12.15
N ASP A 224 19.73 -25.66 13.28
CA ASP A 224 20.69 -26.53 13.96
C ASP A 224 20.99 -27.68 13.00
N ASN A 225 22.16 -27.62 12.36
CA ASN A 225 22.81 -28.81 11.84
C ASN A 225 23.31 -29.61 13.04
N SER A 226 22.41 -30.24 13.80
CA SER A 226 22.76 -31.42 14.58
C SER A 226 22.73 -32.60 13.62
N THR A 227 23.87 -32.79 12.94
CA THR A 227 24.21 -34.02 12.25
C THR A 227 23.95 -35.21 13.17
N HIS A 228 23.20 -36.16 12.63
CA HIS A 228 22.99 -37.53 13.10
C HIS A 228 24.15 -38.09 13.93
N SER A 229 23.82 -38.53 15.14
CA SER A 229 24.51 -39.61 15.84
C SER A 229 24.29 -40.94 15.14
#